data_AF-A0A0M3KGC4-F1
#
_entry.id   AF-A0A0M3KGC4-F1
#
_cell.length_a   1.000
_cell.length_b   1.000
_cell.length_c   1.000
_cell.angle_alpha   90.00
_cell.angle_beta   90.00
_cell.angle_gamma   90.00
#
_symmetry.space_group_name_H-M   'P 1'
#
loop_
_entity.id
_entity.type
_entity.pdbx_description
1 polymer ?
#
loop_
_entity_poly.entity_id
_entity_poly.type
_entity_poly.pdbx_seq_one_letter_code
_entity_poly.pdbx_strand_id
1 'polypeptide(L)'
;MSRKLERMRPVWVPGTNCGYHALTIGFLIDQIVRRIDEKKRGITEFLREEILDKYGELTNLFKCSKHELYNKLENRLLPMPSNMGIASARAVAKIHSLIAEGKLLSKAFLSSIEQPQLVDQFDIVNGYPESKGFGWQYTKNKLVPLIGVIHVDENNTKLQGNWIFGHSGYGGQNVRVDVQSHLAFAYVCNGLKAGDADCVDTFTRLQDALYECLKNAN
;
A
#
# COMPACT_ATOMS: atom_id res chain seq x y z
N MET A 1 -0.89 2.01 -24.61
CA MET A 1 -0.69 3.10 -23.62
C MET A 1 0.79 3.35 -23.34
N SER A 2 1.62 2.33 -23.10
CA SER A 2 3.04 2.47 -22.74
C SER A 2 3.87 3.39 -23.65
N ARG A 3 3.83 3.19 -24.98
CA ARG A 3 4.53 4.07 -25.95
C ARG A 3 4.09 5.54 -25.88
N LYS A 4 2.86 5.83 -25.43
CA LYS A 4 2.41 7.21 -25.24
C LYS A 4 3.09 7.82 -24.01
N LEU A 5 3.09 7.11 -22.88
CA LEU A 5 3.75 7.55 -21.65
C LEU A 5 5.26 7.76 -21.84
N GLU A 6 5.93 6.83 -22.53
CA GLU A 6 7.37 6.89 -22.81
C GLU A 6 7.77 8.11 -23.66
N ARG A 7 6.88 8.61 -24.50
CA ARG A 7 7.10 9.79 -25.36
C ARG A 7 6.68 11.10 -24.69
N MET A 8 6.04 11.05 -23.52
CA MET A 8 5.63 12.26 -22.82
C MET A 8 6.86 12.94 -22.21
N ARG A 9 6.89 14.28 -22.31
CA ARG A 9 7.83 15.09 -21.54
C ARG A 9 7.38 15.10 -20.08
N PRO A 10 8.28 14.84 -19.11
CA PRO A 10 7.96 15.03 -17.70
C PRO A 10 7.44 16.44 -17.43
N VAL A 11 6.39 16.55 -16.59
CA VAL A 11 5.77 17.84 -16.23
C VAL A 11 6.75 18.72 -15.45
N TRP A 12 7.67 18.11 -14.70
CA TRP A 12 8.78 18.76 -14.00
C TRP A 12 10.07 17.95 -14.16
N VAL A 13 11.22 18.53 -13.78
CA VAL A 13 12.52 17.83 -13.79
C VAL A 13 12.48 16.66 -12.80
N PRO A 14 12.75 15.41 -13.21
CA PRO A 14 12.76 14.26 -12.30
C PRO A 14 13.61 14.50 -11.05
N GLY A 15 13.09 14.13 -9.89
CA GLY A 15 13.76 14.32 -8.59
C GLY A 15 13.52 15.68 -7.93
N THR A 16 12.94 16.67 -8.61
CA THR A 16 12.69 18.00 -8.00
C THR A 16 11.35 18.11 -7.28
N ASN A 17 10.33 17.38 -7.72
CA ASN A 17 8.99 17.35 -7.13
C ASN A 17 8.43 15.93 -7.17
N CYS A 18 7.40 15.68 -6.36
CA CYS A 18 6.63 14.44 -6.41
C CYS A 18 5.14 14.74 -6.63
N GLY A 19 4.50 13.84 -7.36
CA GLY A 19 3.07 13.89 -7.64
C GLY A 19 2.53 12.48 -7.76
N TYR A 20 1.32 12.25 -7.27
CA TYR A 20 0.70 10.94 -7.29
C TYR A 20 0.33 10.51 -8.72
N HIS A 21 0.98 9.45 -9.20
CA HIS A 21 0.72 8.86 -10.51
C HIS A 21 -0.50 7.92 -10.47
N ALA A 22 -1.67 8.45 -10.11
CA ALA A 22 -2.88 7.69 -9.75
C ALA A 22 -3.26 6.54 -10.71
N LEU A 23 -3.05 6.74 -12.01
CA LEU A 23 -3.30 5.72 -13.04
C LEU A 23 -2.03 5.24 -13.73
N THR A 24 -1.10 6.17 -13.98
CA THR A 24 0.05 5.92 -14.85
C THR A 24 1.09 5.02 -14.20
N ILE A 25 1.16 4.96 -12.87
CA ILE A 25 2.09 4.07 -12.16
C ILE A 25 1.84 2.60 -12.49
N GLY A 26 0.57 2.18 -12.63
CA GLY A 26 0.21 0.81 -12.96
C GLY A 26 0.72 0.40 -14.34
N PHE A 27 0.63 1.30 -15.33
CA PHE A 27 1.19 1.05 -16.66
C PHE A 27 2.73 1.02 -16.64
N LEU A 28 3.38 1.88 -15.86
CA LEU A 28 4.84 1.90 -15.77
C LEU A 28 5.37 0.60 -15.14
N ILE A 29 4.78 0.16 -14.02
CA ILE A 29 5.16 -1.08 -13.33
C ILE A 29 4.92 -2.29 -14.23
N ASP A 30 3.74 -2.41 -14.87
CA ASP A 30 3.46 -3.51 -15.81
C ASP A 30 4.52 -3.62 -16.91
N GLN A 31 4.96 -2.47 -17.43
CA GLN A 31 5.97 -2.40 -18.49
C GLN A 31 7.38 -2.74 -18.00
N ILE A 32 7.73 -2.38 -16.76
CA ILE A 32 8.98 -2.81 -16.13
C ILE A 32 8.97 -4.34 -15.98
N VAL A 33 7.92 -4.90 -15.37
CA VAL A 33 7.80 -6.36 -15.15
C VAL A 33 7.91 -7.13 -16.46
N ARG A 34 7.16 -6.73 -17.50
CA ARG A 34 7.24 -7.39 -18.82
C ARG A 34 8.64 -7.39 -19.43
N ARG A 35 9.46 -6.38 -19.15
CA ARG A 35 10.82 -6.29 -19.71
C ARG A 35 11.78 -7.18 -18.94
N ILE A 36 11.69 -7.20 -17.61
CA ILE A 36 12.63 -7.91 -16.73
C ILE A 36 12.27 -9.37 -16.50
N ASP A 37 10.97 -9.72 -16.52
CA ASP A 37 10.50 -11.10 -16.35
C ASP A 37 10.96 -11.95 -17.54
N GLU A 38 11.49 -13.14 -17.26
CA GLU A 38 12.00 -14.05 -18.29
C GLU A 38 10.87 -14.51 -19.23
N LYS A 39 9.68 -14.78 -18.66
CA LYS A 39 8.47 -15.18 -19.40
C LYS A 39 7.75 -13.99 -20.06
N LYS A 40 8.24 -12.75 -19.87
CA LYS A 40 7.64 -11.51 -20.41
C LYS A 40 6.17 -11.29 -19.99
N ARG A 41 5.79 -11.82 -18.83
CA ARG A 41 4.44 -11.70 -18.26
C ARG A 41 4.14 -10.26 -17.84
N GLY A 42 2.85 -9.92 -17.84
CA GLY A 42 2.38 -8.69 -17.18
C GLY A 42 2.42 -8.80 -15.67
N ILE A 43 2.36 -7.67 -14.96
CA ILE A 43 2.39 -7.68 -13.48
C ILE A 43 1.25 -8.51 -12.87
N THR A 44 0.05 -8.47 -13.45
CA THR A 44 -1.09 -9.25 -12.96
C THR A 44 -0.87 -10.76 -13.07
N GLU A 45 -0.30 -11.20 -14.19
CA GLU A 45 0.00 -12.61 -14.45
C GLU A 45 1.17 -13.09 -13.58
N PHE A 46 2.21 -12.27 -13.45
CA PHE A 46 3.31 -12.52 -12.53
C PHE A 46 2.83 -12.65 -11.07
N LEU A 47 2.03 -11.69 -10.59
CA LEU A 47 1.48 -11.71 -9.23
C LEU A 47 0.67 -12.98 -8.97
N ARG A 48 -0.17 -13.38 -9.94
CA ARG A 48 -0.97 -14.61 -9.86
C ARG A 48 -0.07 -15.84 -9.72
N GLU A 49 0.85 -16.06 -10.64
CA GLU A 49 1.66 -17.29 -10.69
C GLU A 49 2.73 -17.36 -9.60
N GLU A 50 3.34 -16.23 -9.25
CA GLU A 50 4.48 -16.21 -8.34
C GLU A 50 4.09 -16.02 -6.87
N ILE A 51 2.87 -15.53 -6.61
CA ILE A 51 2.41 -15.25 -5.25
C ILE A 51 1.06 -15.93 -5.02
N LEU A 52 0.00 -15.53 -5.74
CA LEU A 52 -1.35 -15.98 -5.38
C LEU A 52 -1.52 -17.51 -5.46
N ASP A 53 -1.04 -18.13 -6.53
CA ASP A 53 -1.17 -19.56 -6.77
C ASP A 53 -0.28 -20.38 -5.82
N LYS A 54 0.87 -19.84 -5.39
CA LYS A 54 1.79 -20.50 -4.45
C LYS A 54 1.30 -20.48 -3.01
N TYR A 55 0.50 -19.48 -2.63
CA TYR A 55 0.00 -19.30 -1.27
C TYR A 55 -1.50 -19.63 -1.10
N GLY A 56 -2.13 -20.22 -2.12
CA GLY A 56 -3.26 -21.17 -2.02
C GLY A 56 -4.64 -20.68 -1.55
N GLU A 57 -4.76 -19.52 -0.88
CA GLU A 57 -6.04 -19.05 -0.29
C GLU A 57 -6.60 -17.78 -0.95
N LEU A 58 -6.02 -17.35 -2.08
CA LEU A 58 -6.27 -16.02 -2.66
C LEU A 58 -7.15 -16.06 -3.92
N THR A 59 -7.73 -17.23 -4.23
CA THR A 59 -8.48 -17.55 -5.46
C THR A 59 -9.83 -16.82 -5.61
N ASN A 60 -10.22 -15.98 -4.66
CA ASN A 60 -11.43 -15.15 -4.74
C ASN A 60 -11.15 -13.67 -5.00
N LEU A 61 -9.92 -13.29 -5.37
CA LEU A 61 -9.75 -12.04 -6.12
C LEU A 61 -10.60 -12.16 -7.40
N PHE A 62 -11.40 -11.14 -7.73
CA PHE A 62 -12.31 -11.08 -8.89
C PHE A 62 -13.67 -11.81 -8.78
N LYS A 63 -14.60 -11.32 -7.93
CA LYS A 63 -16.06 -11.57 -8.10
C LYS A 63 -16.90 -10.28 -8.06
N CYS A 64 -18.00 -10.33 -8.82
CA CYS A 64 -18.69 -9.19 -9.44
C CYS A 64 -19.98 -8.77 -8.69
N SER A 65 -20.27 -7.47 -8.57
CA SER A 65 -21.63 -6.88 -8.42
C SER A 65 -21.79 -5.58 -9.24
N LYS A 66 -23.02 -5.29 -9.73
CA LYS A 66 -23.41 -4.16 -10.64
C LYS A 66 -23.78 -2.93 -9.79
N HIS A 67 -23.54 -1.64 -10.06
CA HIS A 67 -23.42 -0.74 -11.23
C HIS A 67 -22.43 0.41 -10.93
N GLU A 68 -22.11 1.27 -11.92
CA GLU A 68 -21.04 2.31 -12.02
C GLU A 68 -19.82 1.83 -12.82
N LEU A 69 -19.05 2.73 -13.46
CA LEU A 69 -18.00 2.37 -14.44
C LEU A 69 -17.08 1.25 -13.94
N TYR A 70 -16.59 1.31 -12.70
CA TYR A 70 -15.73 0.29 -12.10
C TYR A 70 -16.43 -1.05 -11.82
N ASN A 71 -17.76 -1.05 -11.79
CA ASN A 71 -18.59 -2.20 -11.48
C ASN A 71 -19.10 -2.94 -12.72
N LYS A 72 -18.84 -2.40 -13.92
CA LYS A 72 -19.05 -3.12 -15.17
C LYS A 72 -18.04 -4.25 -15.31
N LEU A 73 -18.52 -5.43 -15.69
CA LEU A 73 -17.67 -6.60 -15.91
C LEU A 73 -16.55 -6.31 -16.93
N GLU A 74 -16.89 -5.67 -18.05
CA GLU A 74 -15.93 -5.29 -19.10
C GLU A 74 -14.75 -4.46 -18.57
N ASN A 75 -15.01 -3.55 -17.64
CA ASN A 75 -13.98 -2.73 -17.04
C ASN A 75 -13.17 -3.55 -16.02
N ARG A 76 -13.81 -4.37 -15.17
CA ARG A 76 -13.13 -5.22 -14.19
C ARG A 76 -12.15 -6.22 -14.80
N LEU A 77 -12.34 -6.58 -16.06
CA LEU A 77 -11.45 -7.48 -16.81
C LEU A 77 -10.22 -6.75 -17.37
N LEU A 78 -10.17 -5.41 -17.31
CA LEU A 78 -9.00 -4.65 -17.76
C LEU A 78 -7.83 -4.87 -16.80
N PRO A 79 -6.64 -5.22 -17.30
CA PRO A 79 -5.44 -5.38 -16.48
C PRO A 79 -4.86 -4.00 -16.14
N MET A 80 -5.50 -3.27 -15.22
CA MET A 80 -5.06 -1.96 -14.76
C MET A 80 -4.64 -2.04 -13.27
N PRO A 81 -3.34 -2.27 -13.02
CA PRO A 81 -2.82 -2.60 -11.68
C PRO A 81 -2.99 -1.49 -10.64
N SER A 82 -3.17 -0.24 -11.07
CA SER A 82 -3.24 0.92 -10.18
C SER A 82 -4.58 1.05 -9.45
N ASN A 83 -5.69 0.51 -9.98
CA ASN A 83 -7.01 0.76 -9.40
C ASN A 83 -8.09 -0.32 -9.65
N MET A 84 -7.76 -1.46 -10.27
CA MET A 84 -8.75 -2.50 -10.60
C MET A 84 -8.59 -3.79 -9.81
N GLY A 85 -7.77 -3.79 -8.76
CA GLY A 85 -7.66 -4.91 -7.84
C GLY A 85 -8.99 -5.16 -7.13
N ILE A 86 -9.45 -6.41 -7.11
CA ILE A 86 -10.66 -6.83 -6.40
C ILE A 86 -10.27 -7.91 -5.40
N ALA A 87 -10.38 -7.64 -4.10
CA ALA A 87 -10.00 -8.58 -3.07
C ALA A 87 -10.86 -8.38 -1.80
N SER A 88 -10.90 -9.40 -0.92
CA SER A 88 -11.42 -9.23 0.43
C SER A 88 -10.33 -8.68 1.36
N ALA A 89 -10.72 -8.03 2.46
CA ALA A 89 -9.79 -7.61 3.50
C ALA A 89 -8.91 -8.77 4.00
N ARG A 90 -9.50 -9.96 4.16
CA ARG A 90 -8.78 -11.19 4.56
C ARG A 90 -7.68 -11.56 3.57
N ALA A 91 -7.99 -11.56 2.27
CA ALA A 91 -7.02 -11.92 1.23
C ALA A 91 -5.88 -10.89 1.18
N VAL A 92 -6.20 -9.60 1.25
CA VAL A 92 -5.20 -8.52 1.27
C VAL A 92 -4.30 -8.65 2.49
N ALA A 93 -4.87 -8.79 3.70
CA ALA A 93 -4.10 -8.94 4.93
C ALA A 93 -3.22 -10.21 4.91
N LYS A 94 -3.71 -11.33 4.37
CA LYS A 94 -2.97 -12.60 4.30
C LYS A 94 -1.71 -12.49 3.44
N ILE A 95 -1.79 -11.87 2.25
CA ILE A 95 -0.58 -11.67 1.41
C ILE A 95 0.44 -10.81 2.15
N HIS A 96 -0.03 -9.73 2.77
CA HIS A 96 0.82 -8.79 3.46
C HIS A 96 1.39 -9.38 4.77
N SER A 97 0.72 -10.35 5.41
CA SER A 97 1.27 -11.05 6.57
C SER A 97 2.51 -11.87 6.20
N LEU A 98 2.57 -12.43 4.98
CA LEU A 98 3.78 -13.09 4.50
C LEU A 98 4.98 -12.13 4.41
N ILE A 99 4.73 -10.85 4.18
CA ILE A 99 5.77 -9.80 4.23
C ILE A 99 6.17 -9.53 5.68
N ALA A 100 5.19 -9.29 6.56
CA ALA A 100 5.43 -9.03 8.00
C ALA A 100 6.17 -10.19 8.71
N GLU A 101 5.92 -11.42 8.27
CA GLU A 101 6.55 -12.65 8.77
C GLU A 101 7.90 -12.94 8.11
N GLY A 102 8.35 -12.11 7.14
CA GLY A 102 9.61 -12.33 6.42
C GLY A 102 9.63 -13.56 5.51
N LYS A 103 8.45 -14.03 5.08
CA LYS A 103 8.27 -15.23 4.24
C LYS A 103 8.20 -14.92 2.74
N LEU A 104 7.86 -13.68 2.37
CA LEU A 104 7.73 -13.26 0.97
C LEU A 104 8.93 -12.47 0.46
N LEU A 105 9.51 -11.60 1.29
CA LEU A 105 10.63 -10.73 0.92
C LEU A 105 11.87 -11.07 1.76
N SER A 106 13.06 -10.94 1.17
CA SER A 106 14.31 -11.24 1.88
C SER A 106 14.56 -10.25 3.01
N LYS A 107 15.28 -10.68 4.05
CA LYS A 107 15.67 -9.80 5.18
C LYS A 107 16.43 -8.56 4.73
N ALA A 108 17.35 -8.74 3.75
CA ALA A 108 18.12 -7.64 3.19
C ALA A 108 17.21 -6.62 2.49
N PHE A 109 16.22 -7.08 1.73
CA PHE A 109 15.28 -6.18 1.07
C PHE A 109 14.36 -5.48 2.09
N LEU A 110 13.84 -6.20 3.08
CA LEU A 110 13.03 -5.62 4.16
C LEU A 110 13.77 -4.51 4.91
N SER A 111 15.06 -4.73 5.22
CA SER A 111 15.91 -3.69 5.82
C SER A 111 16.09 -2.48 4.89
N SER A 112 16.22 -2.70 3.57
CA SER A 112 16.36 -1.59 2.61
C SER A 112 15.10 -0.73 2.46
N ILE A 113 13.93 -1.26 2.83
CA ILE A 113 12.64 -0.55 2.77
C ILE A 113 12.08 -0.17 4.14
N GLU A 114 12.89 -0.29 5.20
CA GLU A 114 12.48 0.00 6.58
C GLU A 114 12.07 1.47 6.78
N GLN A 115 12.62 2.37 5.96
CA GLN A 115 12.31 3.80 5.99
C GLN A 115 11.82 4.28 4.61
N PRO A 116 10.95 5.30 4.57
CA PRO A 116 10.54 5.90 3.30
C PRO A 116 11.72 6.58 2.58
N GLN A 117 11.64 6.67 1.25
CA GLN A 117 12.62 7.41 0.45
C GLN A 117 12.39 8.92 0.54
N LEU A 118 11.14 9.32 0.76
CA LEU A 118 10.69 10.70 0.88
C LEU A 118 9.94 10.80 2.20
N VAL A 119 10.38 11.69 3.09
CA VAL A 119 9.73 11.95 4.38
C VAL A 119 8.98 13.27 4.30
N ASP A 120 7.68 13.24 4.56
CA ASP A 120 6.77 14.40 4.62
C ASP A 120 6.95 15.38 3.44
N GLN A 121 7.15 14.85 2.24
CA GLN A 121 7.27 15.66 1.04
C GLN A 121 5.88 16.00 0.51
N PHE A 122 5.64 17.28 0.22
CA PHE A 122 4.39 17.73 -0.38
C PHE A 122 4.17 17.09 -1.76
N ASP A 123 3.09 16.32 -1.89
CA ASP A 123 2.66 15.75 -3.16
C ASP A 123 1.73 16.73 -3.88
N ILE A 124 2.11 17.18 -5.06
CA ILE A 124 1.38 18.23 -5.78
C ILE A 124 0.03 17.77 -6.35
N VAL A 125 -0.20 16.46 -6.46
CA VAL A 125 -1.45 15.89 -6.97
C VAL A 125 -2.41 15.61 -5.83
N ASN A 126 -1.91 15.04 -4.74
CA ASN A 126 -2.71 14.75 -3.56
C ASN A 126 -3.00 16.03 -2.74
N GLY A 127 -2.11 17.02 -2.77
CA GLY A 127 -2.29 18.31 -2.11
C GLY A 127 -1.92 18.34 -0.63
N TYR A 128 -1.18 17.36 -0.14
CA TYR A 128 -0.69 17.28 1.25
C TYR A 128 0.68 16.57 1.33
N PRO A 129 1.43 16.76 2.44
CA PRO A 129 2.69 16.04 2.67
C PRO A 129 2.49 14.54 2.87
N GLU A 130 3.32 13.72 2.23
CA GLU A 130 3.35 12.27 2.40
C GLU A 130 4.76 11.75 2.60
N SER A 131 4.85 10.73 3.45
CA SER A 131 6.03 9.86 3.54
C SER A 131 5.83 8.66 2.61
N LYS A 132 6.73 8.43 1.63
CA LYS A 132 6.58 7.37 0.62
C LYS A 132 7.90 6.84 0.09
N GLY A 133 7.87 5.65 -0.49
CA GLY A 133 9.04 5.01 -1.11
C GLY A 133 8.69 3.63 -1.66
N PHE A 134 9.43 3.15 -2.66
CA PHE A 134 9.32 1.78 -3.15
C PHE A 134 7.90 1.32 -3.59
N GLY A 135 7.02 2.27 -3.93
CA GLY A 135 5.61 2.00 -4.27
C GLY A 135 4.64 2.01 -3.09
N TRP A 136 5.11 2.32 -1.88
CA TRP A 136 4.32 2.34 -0.65
C TRP A 136 4.18 3.75 -0.06
N GLN A 137 3.08 3.96 0.64
CA GLN A 137 2.93 5.00 1.65
C GLN A 137 3.48 4.51 2.97
N TYR A 138 4.10 5.41 3.73
CA TYR A 138 4.67 5.15 5.04
C TYR A 138 3.99 6.02 6.09
N THR A 139 3.60 5.40 7.19
CA THR A 139 3.10 6.10 8.38
C THR A 139 3.76 5.53 9.63
N LYS A 140 3.57 6.18 10.78
CA LYS A 140 4.05 5.68 12.06
C LYS A 140 3.01 4.77 12.71
N ASN A 141 3.44 3.65 13.29
CA ASN A 141 2.54 2.82 14.08
C ASN A 141 2.04 3.56 15.34
N LYS A 142 0.93 3.06 15.90
CA LYS A 142 0.26 3.69 17.05
C LYS A 142 0.72 3.15 18.40
N LEU A 143 1.89 2.50 18.45
CA LEU A 143 2.47 2.00 19.70
C LEU A 143 2.90 3.15 20.63
N VAL A 144 3.38 4.26 20.07
CA VAL A 144 3.65 5.48 20.82
C VAL A 144 2.46 6.45 20.66
N PRO A 145 1.82 6.92 21.75
CA PRO A 145 0.69 7.84 21.67
C PRO A 145 1.07 9.18 21.02
N LEU A 146 0.22 9.66 20.10
CA LEU A 146 0.33 10.99 19.49
C LEU A 146 -0.61 11.98 20.20
N ILE A 147 -0.39 12.28 21.49
CA ILE A 147 -1.11 13.39 22.14
C ILE A 147 -0.18 14.15 23.09
N GLY A 148 0.14 15.41 22.73
CA GLY A 148 0.50 16.50 23.66
C GLY A 148 1.77 16.37 24.50
N VAL A 149 2.44 15.22 24.51
CA VAL A 149 3.63 14.94 25.30
C VAL A 149 4.71 14.41 24.36
N ILE A 150 5.87 15.06 24.36
CA ILE A 150 7.06 14.49 23.74
C ILE A 150 7.44 13.29 24.61
N HIS A 151 7.12 12.08 24.15
CA HIS A 151 7.63 10.87 24.79
C HIS A 151 9.13 10.80 24.52
N VAL A 152 9.93 10.80 25.57
CA VAL A 152 11.38 10.60 25.50
C VAL A 152 11.79 9.41 26.35
N ASP A 153 12.82 8.70 25.93
CA ASP A 153 13.46 7.68 26.77
C ASP A 153 14.30 8.30 27.91
N GLU A 154 14.90 7.46 28.74
CA GLU A 154 15.81 7.87 29.83
C GLU A 154 17.04 8.70 29.37
N ASN A 155 17.34 8.68 28.06
CA ASN A 155 18.41 9.42 27.41
C ASN A 155 17.91 10.68 26.68
N ASN A 156 16.64 11.08 26.87
CA ASN A 156 16.00 12.23 26.24
C ASN A 156 15.79 12.07 24.70
N THR A 157 15.76 10.83 24.21
CA THR A 157 15.51 10.50 22.78
C THR A 157 14.01 10.47 22.52
N LYS A 158 13.52 11.21 21.51
CA LYS A 158 12.09 11.16 21.11
C LYS A 158 11.69 9.73 20.74
N LEU A 159 10.81 9.14 21.55
CA LEU A 159 10.10 7.92 21.21
C LEU A 159 9.12 8.25 20.08
N GLN A 160 9.35 7.63 18.93
CA GLN A 160 8.44 7.68 17.80
C GLN A 160 7.97 6.27 17.49
N GLY A 161 6.76 6.15 16.94
CA GLY A 161 6.31 4.89 16.38
C GLY A 161 7.28 4.39 15.30
N ASN A 162 7.25 3.08 15.06
CA ASN A 162 8.01 2.47 13.99
C ASN A 162 7.37 2.82 12.65
N TRP A 163 8.17 2.87 11.59
CA TRP A 163 7.64 3.02 10.25
C TRP A 163 6.88 1.75 9.86
N ILE A 164 5.65 1.94 9.41
CA ILE A 164 4.81 0.92 8.79
C ILE A 164 4.51 1.36 7.36
N PHE A 165 4.35 0.41 6.47
CA PHE A 165 4.13 0.72 5.05
C PHE A 165 2.92 -0.01 4.49
N GLY A 166 2.39 0.51 3.39
CA GLY A 166 1.30 -0.11 2.66
C GLY A 166 0.70 0.86 1.66
N HIS A 167 -0.59 0.72 1.36
CA HIS A 167 -1.27 1.63 0.45
C HIS A 167 -2.72 1.85 0.85
N SER A 168 -3.20 3.10 0.75
CA SER A 168 -4.61 3.43 0.84
C SER A 168 -5.29 3.40 -0.53
N GLY A 169 -6.56 3.05 -0.55
CA GLY A 169 -7.40 3.04 -1.74
C GLY A 169 -8.52 4.05 -1.59
N TYR A 170 -8.86 4.71 -2.70
CA TYR A 170 -10.04 5.58 -2.75
C TYR A 170 -11.29 4.82 -2.25
N GLY A 171 -12.11 5.51 -1.46
CA GLY A 171 -13.27 4.91 -0.78
C GLY A 171 -12.99 4.39 0.62
N GLY A 172 -11.75 4.54 1.10
CA GLY A 172 -11.36 4.26 2.47
C GLY A 172 -10.78 2.88 2.71
N GLN A 173 -10.52 2.12 1.64
CA GLN A 173 -9.81 0.84 1.73
C GLN A 173 -8.36 1.11 2.12
N ASN A 174 -7.74 0.22 2.89
CA ASN A 174 -6.38 0.44 3.35
C ASN A 174 -5.72 -0.89 3.72
N VAL A 175 -4.40 -0.97 3.53
CA VAL A 175 -3.56 -2.05 4.04
C VAL A 175 -2.28 -1.46 4.62
N ARG A 176 -1.84 -2.02 5.74
CA ARG A 176 -0.57 -1.68 6.39
C ARG A 176 0.17 -2.93 6.85
N VAL A 177 1.49 -2.83 6.86
CA VAL A 177 2.45 -3.84 7.27
C VAL A 177 3.37 -3.24 8.32
N ASP A 178 3.38 -3.83 9.51
CA ASP A 178 4.33 -3.57 10.58
C ASP A 178 5.22 -4.80 10.73
N VAL A 179 6.42 -4.71 10.14
CA VAL A 179 7.38 -5.82 10.14
C VAL A 179 7.91 -6.08 11.56
N GLN A 180 8.09 -5.03 12.37
CA GLN A 180 8.63 -5.17 13.72
C GLN A 180 7.63 -5.82 14.66
N SER A 181 6.34 -5.52 14.49
CA SER A 181 5.25 -6.14 15.24
C SER A 181 4.76 -7.47 14.64
N HIS A 182 5.37 -7.95 13.54
CA HIS A 182 4.91 -9.11 12.76
C HIS A 182 3.41 -9.05 12.42
N LEU A 183 2.93 -7.86 12.07
CA LEU A 183 1.52 -7.55 11.92
C LEU A 183 1.22 -7.04 10.50
N ALA A 184 0.16 -7.58 9.90
CA ALA A 184 -0.44 -7.01 8.70
C ALA A 184 -1.96 -6.93 8.90
N PHE A 185 -2.55 -5.81 8.49
CA PHE A 185 -3.99 -5.60 8.61
C PHE A 185 -4.50 -4.84 7.40
N ALA A 186 -5.72 -5.16 7.00
CA ALA A 186 -6.38 -4.54 5.87
C ALA A 186 -7.84 -4.28 6.20
N TYR A 187 -8.36 -3.19 5.62
CA TYR A 187 -9.75 -2.82 5.66
C TYR A 187 -10.23 -2.62 4.22
N VAL A 188 -11.33 -3.28 3.87
CA VAL A 188 -11.97 -3.19 2.55
C VAL A 188 -13.45 -3.02 2.80
N CYS A 189 -14.07 -2.07 2.13
CA CYS A 189 -15.50 -1.81 2.22
C CYS A 189 -16.10 -1.55 0.83
N ASN A 190 -17.41 -1.74 0.73
CA ASN A 190 -18.19 -1.53 -0.49
C ASN A 190 -18.93 -0.19 -0.52
N GLY A 191 -18.91 0.57 0.59
CA GLY A 191 -19.46 1.92 0.67
C GLY A 191 -18.33 2.93 0.86
N LEU A 192 -18.20 3.87 -0.06
CA LEU A 192 -17.20 4.94 0.00
C LEU A 192 -17.28 5.64 1.35
N LYS A 193 -16.13 5.78 2.01
CA LYS A 193 -15.99 6.52 3.26
C LYS A 193 -15.44 7.91 2.98
N ALA A 194 -15.88 8.87 3.77
CA ALA A 194 -15.24 10.18 3.84
C ALA A 194 -13.87 10.07 4.52
N GLY A 195 -12.97 10.99 4.18
CA GLY A 195 -11.57 10.94 4.60
C GLY A 195 -10.68 10.31 3.54
N ASP A 196 -9.38 10.54 3.71
CA ASP A 196 -8.35 10.03 2.82
C ASP A 196 -7.27 9.28 3.62
N ALA A 197 -6.64 8.31 2.98
CA ALA A 197 -5.55 7.52 3.55
C ALA A 197 -5.82 6.96 4.97
N ASP A 198 -4.97 7.31 5.94
CA ASP A 198 -5.04 6.84 7.32
C ASP A 198 -6.00 7.69 8.19
N CYS A 199 -6.59 8.73 7.60
CA CYS A 199 -7.54 9.64 8.23
C CYS A 199 -9.00 9.21 8.02
N VAL A 200 -9.24 8.05 7.39
CA VAL A 200 -10.59 7.49 7.24
C VAL A 200 -11.04 6.95 8.59
N ASP A 201 -12.01 7.60 9.24
CA ASP A 201 -12.45 7.31 10.61
C ASP A 201 -12.63 5.83 10.93
N THR A 202 -13.25 5.07 10.03
CA THR A 202 -13.49 3.63 10.25
C THR A 202 -12.17 2.85 10.29
N PHE A 203 -11.24 3.16 9.39
CA PHE A 203 -9.92 2.54 9.38
C PHE A 203 -9.10 2.97 10.60
N THR A 204 -9.08 4.27 10.91
CA THR A 204 -8.36 4.84 12.05
C THR A 204 -8.77 4.16 13.36
N ARG A 205 -10.08 4.00 13.60
CA ARG A 205 -10.62 3.34 14.80
C ARG A 205 -10.27 1.85 14.88
N LEU A 206 -10.29 1.15 13.75
CA LEU A 206 -9.87 -0.26 13.70
C LEU A 206 -8.37 -0.39 14.01
N GLN A 207 -7.55 0.52 13.47
CA GLN A 207 -6.13 0.58 13.75
C GLN A 207 -5.86 0.89 15.22
N ASP A 208 -6.58 1.84 15.83
CA ASP A 208 -6.47 2.14 17.27
C ASP A 208 -6.74 0.91 18.12
N ALA A 209 -7.90 0.27 17.93
CA ALA A 209 -8.27 -0.93 18.67
C ALA A 209 -7.25 -2.07 18.49
N LEU A 210 -6.72 -2.24 17.28
CA LEU A 210 -5.70 -3.25 16.99
C LEU A 210 -4.40 -3.01 17.78
N TYR A 211 -3.88 -1.78 17.77
CA TYR A 211 -2.67 -1.45 18.50
C TYR A 211 -2.89 -1.40 20.02
N GLU A 212 -4.09 -1.10 20.50
CA GLU A 212 -4.47 -1.27 21.91
C GLU A 212 -4.40 -2.75 22.32
N CYS A 213 -4.95 -3.66 21.53
CA CYS A 213 -4.82 -5.10 21.78
C CYS A 213 -3.36 -5.55 21.82
N LEU A 214 -2.52 -5.03 20.91
CA LEU A 214 -1.10 -5.37 20.86
C LEU A 214 -0.33 -4.86 22.08
N LYS A 215 -0.65 -3.64 22.57
CA LYS A 215 -0.08 -3.10 23.82
C LYS A 215 -0.44 -3.95 25.03
N ASN A 216 -1.65 -4.49 25.07
CA ASN A 216 -2.13 -5.30 26.19
C ASN A 216 -1.65 -6.76 26.15
N ALA A 217 -1.11 -7.21 25.02
CA ALA A 217 -0.62 -8.58 24.82
C ALA A 217 0.87 -8.76 25.17
N ASN A 218 1.61 -7.65 25.30
CA ASN A 218 3.01 -7.59 25.73
C ASN A 218 3.11 -7.16 27.19
#